data_AF-A0A1I8IMJ3-F1
#
_entry.id   AF-A0A1I8IMJ3-F1
#
_cell.length_a   1.000
_cell.length_b   1.000
_cell.length_c   1.000
_cell.angle_alpha   90.00
_cell.angle_beta   90.00
_cell.angle_gamma   90.00
#
_symmetry.space_group_name_H-M   'P 1'
#
loop_
_entity.id
_entity.type
_entity.pdbx_description
1 polymer ?
#
loop_
_entity_poly.entity_id
_entity_poly.type
_entity_poly.pdbx_seq_one_letter_code
_entity_poly.pdbx_strand_id
1 'polypeptide(L)'
;SGGGGKFVVRNNGEIALSGQLDRELTAEHQLLIGVADSGVPSQRTEFRLTVLVGDINDSPPRFVFPPAERPGPPHQVNISINQIPGNPVATIIAHDDDTGQNGNVTYRLLRSRAAPASSSGSAAGAETPTDFADYFNLEPLTGRLLLRRRLQGVPAADGCLGGGSGRLLRLEASDQGQPSLKRVTQLRICAVND
;
A
#
# COMPACT_ATOMS: atom_id res chain seq x y z
N SER A 1 -7.85 37.14 15.19
CA SER A 1 -7.90 35.74 15.65
C SER A 1 -8.89 34.98 14.78
N GLY A 2 -8.43 34.33 13.72
CA GLY A 2 -9.30 33.65 12.77
C GLY A 2 -8.49 32.67 11.92
N GLY A 3 -8.45 31.42 12.37
CA GLY A 3 -7.69 30.31 11.78
C GLY A 3 -7.33 29.33 12.89
N GLY A 4 -8.03 28.19 12.97
CA GLY A 4 -8.01 27.28 14.12
C GLY A 4 -6.60 26.87 14.56
N GLY A 5 -6.11 27.46 15.66
CA GLY A 5 -5.03 26.98 16.53
C GLY A 5 -3.62 26.75 15.97
N LYS A 6 -3.42 26.76 14.64
CA LYS A 6 -2.16 26.33 13.99
C LYS A 6 -1.30 27.47 13.46
N PHE A 7 -1.85 28.69 13.36
CA PHE A 7 -1.15 29.87 12.85
C PHE A 7 -1.29 31.03 13.83
N VAL A 8 -0.21 31.77 14.03
CA VAL A 8 -0.16 33.00 14.81
C VAL A 8 0.37 34.15 13.97
N VAL A 9 -0.29 35.30 14.05
CA VAL A 9 0.17 36.55 13.42
C VAL A 9 0.82 37.41 14.50
N ARG A 10 2.10 37.75 14.31
CA ARG A 10 2.87 38.60 15.22
C ARG A 10 2.68 40.08 14.87
N ASN A 11 3.00 40.96 15.82
CA ASN A 11 2.84 42.41 15.66
C ASN A 11 3.75 43.02 14.57
N ASN A 12 4.82 42.32 14.19
CA ASN A 12 5.70 42.69 13.07
C ASN A 12 5.15 42.22 11.70
N GLY A 13 3.95 41.63 11.64
CA GLY A 13 3.34 41.11 10.43
C GLY A 13 3.78 39.70 10.05
N GLU A 14 4.67 39.06 10.82
CA GLU A 14 5.10 37.69 10.59
C GLU A 14 3.97 36.70 10.91
N ILE A 15 3.75 35.76 10.00
CA ILE A 15 2.84 34.62 10.21
C ILE A 15 3.71 33.41 10.53
N ALA A 16 3.54 32.86 11.72
CA ALA A 16 4.29 31.69 12.18
C ALA A 16 3.34 30.53 12.46
N LEU A 17 3.87 29.31 12.38
CA LEU A 17 3.17 28.12 12.84
C LEU A 17 3.19 28.06 14.37
N SER A 18 2.05 27.73 14.96
CA SER A 18 1.91 27.43 16.39
C SER A 18 1.72 25.93 16.67
N GLY A 19 1.65 25.11 15.63
CA GLY A 19 1.61 23.64 15.73
C GLY A 19 1.95 22.97 14.41
N GLN A 20 2.14 21.65 14.46
CA GLN A 20 2.40 20.84 13.26
C GLN A 20 1.21 20.87 12.31
N LEU A 21 1.53 20.91 11.02
CA LEU A 21 0.59 20.72 9.92
C LEU A 21 0.62 19.25 9.50
N ASP A 22 -0.53 18.76 9.09
CA ASP A 22 -0.76 17.40 8.60
C ASP A 22 -1.64 17.58 7.37
N ARG A 23 -1.10 17.23 6.20
CA ARG A 23 -1.75 17.51 4.91
C ARG A 23 -2.91 16.54 4.69
N GLU A 24 -2.73 15.30 5.13
CA GLU A 24 -3.69 14.20 5.06
C GLU A 24 -4.94 14.56 5.87
N LEU A 25 -4.78 15.30 6.98
CA LEU A 25 -5.88 15.86 7.77
C LEU A 25 -6.44 17.17 7.19
N THR A 26 -5.59 18.12 6.79
CA THR A 26 -6.01 19.43 6.26
C THR A 26 -4.99 20.01 5.29
N ALA A 27 -5.28 19.88 3.99
CA ALA A 27 -4.39 20.35 2.92
C ALA A 27 -4.44 21.88 2.67
N GLU A 28 -5.52 22.56 3.08
CA GLU A 28 -5.71 24.00 2.88
C GLU A 28 -6.21 24.67 4.17
N HIS A 29 -5.56 25.76 4.55
CA HIS A 29 -6.01 26.64 5.63
C HIS A 29 -6.36 28.03 5.09
N GLN A 30 -7.57 28.50 5.42
CA GLN A 30 -7.99 29.87 5.13
C GLN A 30 -7.85 30.73 6.39
N LEU A 31 -6.96 31.72 6.32
CA LEU A 31 -6.70 32.66 7.39
C LEU A 31 -7.36 33.99 7.08
N LEU A 32 -8.05 34.56 8.07
CA LEU A 32 -8.59 35.91 8.00
C LEU A 32 -7.73 36.82 8.86
N ILE A 33 -7.00 37.72 8.21
CA ILE A 33 -6.02 38.59 8.85
C ILE A 33 -6.59 40.00 8.90
N GLY A 34 -6.75 40.52 10.10
CA GLY A 34 -7.20 41.89 10.34
C GLY A 34 -6.02 42.80 10.66
N VAL A 35 -6.01 43.98 10.05
CA VAL A 35 -5.11 45.08 10.38
C VAL A 35 -5.93 46.25 10.91
N ALA A 36 -5.37 46.98 11.87
CA ALA A 36 -6.01 48.13 12.49
C ALA A 36 -5.00 49.28 12.59
N ASP A 37 -5.43 50.51 12.29
CA ASP A 37 -4.63 51.69 12.61
C ASP A 37 -4.72 52.03 14.11
N SER A 38 -3.83 52.91 14.57
CA SER A 38 -3.84 53.44 15.94
C SER A 38 -4.68 54.72 16.09
N GLY A 39 -5.59 55.00 15.15
CA GLY A 39 -6.44 56.18 15.16
C GLY A 39 -7.54 56.13 16.24
N VAL A 40 -8.17 57.27 16.50
CA VAL A 40 -9.37 57.38 17.34
C VAL A 40 -10.46 58.15 16.57
N PRO A 41 -11.50 57.47 16.04
CA PRO A 41 -11.73 56.02 16.11
C PRO A 41 -10.75 55.21 15.22
N SER A 42 -10.45 53.98 15.63
CA SER A 42 -9.57 53.07 14.88
C SER A 42 -10.27 52.52 13.64
N GLN A 43 -9.58 52.55 12.51
CA GLN A 43 -10.04 51.92 11.27
C GLN A 43 -9.43 50.54 11.12
N ARG A 44 -10.20 49.60 10.55
CA ARG A 44 -9.80 48.21 10.38
C ARG A 44 -10.07 47.72 8.97
N THR A 45 -9.23 46.81 8.48
CA THR A 45 -9.43 46.11 7.21
C THR A 45 -9.01 44.66 7.38
N GLU A 46 -9.67 43.76 6.64
CA GLU A 46 -9.37 42.33 6.66
C GLU A 46 -8.94 41.86 5.27
N PHE A 47 -8.05 40.88 5.23
CA PHE A 47 -7.70 40.17 4.01
C PHE A 47 -7.67 38.65 4.24
N ARG A 48 -7.95 37.89 3.19
CA ARG A 48 -7.92 36.43 3.20
C ARG A 48 -6.59 35.94 2.68
N LEU A 49 -5.96 35.04 3.42
CA LEU A 49 -4.76 34.32 3.01
C LEU A 49 -5.07 32.83 2.96
N THR A 50 -4.85 32.23 1.81
CA THR A 50 -4.91 30.77 1.63
C THR A 50 -3.52 30.20 1.79
N VAL A 51 -3.35 29.30 2.76
CA VAL A 51 -2.12 28.54 2.98
C VAL A 51 -2.35 27.12 2.48
N LEU A 52 -1.53 26.69 1.52
CA LEU A 52 -1.51 25.32 1.01
C LEU A 52 -0.43 24.53 1.74
N VAL A 53 -0.78 23.36 2.25
CA VAL A 53 0.15 22.46 2.93
C VAL A 53 0.80 21.55 1.90
N GLY A 54 2.14 21.53 1.90
CA GLY A 54 2.91 20.63 1.04
C GLY A 54 2.85 19.18 1.54
N ASP A 55 3.02 18.25 0.61
CA ASP A 55 3.04 16.81 0.86
C ASP A 55 4.45 16.32 1.23
N ILE A 56 4.52 15.39 2.17
CA ILE A 56 5.72 14.62 2.50
C ILE A 56 5.36 13.14 2.47
N ASN A 57 6.32 12.26 2.19
CA ASN A 57 6.05 10.82 2.13
C ASN A 57 6.08 10.20 3.53
N ASP A 58 4.98 10.32 4.28
CA ASP A 58 4.86 9.81 5.64
C ASP A 58 3.68 8.85 5.85
N SER A 59 2.84 8.62 4.84
CA SER A 59 1.82 7.58 4.84
C SER A 59 2.29 6.34 4.08
N PRO A 60 2.45 5.16 4.71
CA PRO A 60 2.76 3.94 3.96
C PRO A 60 1.51 3.34 3.30
N PRO A 61 1.65 2.61 2.18
CA PRO A 61 0.51 1.96 1.53
C PRO A 61 -0.23 0.99 2.45
N ARG A 62 -1.56 1.10 2.53
CA ARG A 62 -2.44 0.20 3.30
C ARG A 62 -3.23 -0.73 2.37
N PHE A 63 -3.11 -2.04 2.60
CA PHE A 63 -3.86 -3.02 1.82
C PHE A 63 -5.36 -2.99 2.16
N VAL A 64 -6.17 -2.62 1.18
CA VAL A 64 -7.62 -2.85 1.18
C VAL A 64 -7.93 -4.32 0.90
N PHE A 65 -7.17 -4.94 -0.02
CA PHE A 65 -7.25 -6.37 -0.30
C PHE A 65 -5.89 -6.97 -0.70
N PRO A 66 -5.46 -8.10 -0.11
CA PRO A 66 -6.02 -8.72 1.10
C PRO A 66 -5.69 -7.87 2.34
N PRO A 67 -6.63 -7.72 3.30
CA PRO A 67 -6.42 -6.84 4.45
C PRO A 67 -5.25 -7.34 5.31
N ALA A 68 -4.22 -6.50 5.47
CA ALA A 68 -2.99 -6.85 6.19
C ALA A 68 -3.13 -6.68 7.72
N GLU A 69 -3.99 -5.78 8.16
CA GLU A 69 -4.06 -5.32 9.56
C GLU A 69 -5.19 -5.97 10.37
N ARG A 70 -5.87 -6.95 9.77
CA ARG A 70 -6.98 -7.63 10.43
C ARG A 70 -6.44 -8.78 11.29
N PRO A 71 -6.79 -8.85 12.60
CA PRO A 71 -6.45 -10.00 13.41
C PRO A 71 -7.09 -11.28 12.84
N GLY A 72 -6.30 -12.34 12.67
CA GLY A 72 -6.79 -13.64 12.19
C GLY A 72 -5.90 -14.28 11.13
N PRO A 73 -6.39 -15.36 10.49
CA PRO A 73 -5.65 -16.01 9.42
C PRO A 73 -5.59 -15.11 8.17
N PRO A 74 -4.54 -15.27 7.32
CA PRO A 74 -4.47 -14.59 6.03
C PRO A 74 -5.73 -14.83 5.20
N HIS A 75 -6.13 -13.80 4.44
CA HIS A 75 -7.30 -13.91 3.56
C HIS A 75 -7.12 -15.05 2.56
N GLN A 76 -8.16 -15.83 2.34
CA GLN A 76 -8.12 -17.03 1.50
C GLN A 76 -8.84 -16.81 0.17
N VAL A 77 -8.19 -17.20 -0.92
CA VAL A 77 -8.77 -17.28 -2.26
C VAL A 77 -8.71 -18.73 -2.73
N ASN A 78 -9.85 -19.24 -3.19
CA ASN A 78 -9.94 -20.56 -3.80
C ASN A 78 -9.76 -20.44 -5.31
N ILE A 79 -8.97 -21.32 -5.89
CA ILE A 79 -8.72 -21.39 -7.34
C ILE A 79 -8.88 -22.84 -7.79
N SER A 80 -9.57 -23.04 -8.90
CA SER A 80 -9.66 -24.37 -9.51
C SER A 80 -8.28 -24.87 -9.93
N ILE A 81 -7.97 -26.13 -9.68
CA ILE A 81 -6.74 -26.76 -10.18
C ILE A 81 -6.71 -26.78 -11.72
N ASN A 82 -7.88 -26.70 -12.35
CA ASN A 82 -8.08 -26.67 -13.79
C ASN A 82 -8.08 -25.24 -14.37
N GLN A 83 -7.87 -24.21 -13.54
CA GLN A 83 -7.87 -22.82 -13.98
C GLN A 83 -6.89 -22.60 -15.14
N ILE A 84 -7.35 -21.90 -16.18
CA ILE A 84 -6.57 -21.63 -17.38
C ILE A 84 -5.54 -20.52 -17.08
N PRO A 85 -4.25 -20.71 -17.43
CA PRO A 85 -3.25 -19.64 -17.35
C PRO A 85 -3.67 -18.38 -18.13
N GLY A 86 -3.34 -17.22 -17.60
CA GLY A 86 -3.74 -15.90 -18.10
C GLY A 86 -5.00 -15.35 -17.42
N ASN A 87 -5.82 -16.22 -16.81
CA ASN A 87 -7.02 -15.75 -16.11
C ASN A 87 -6.67 -15.10 -14.75
N PRO A 88 -7.46 -14.10 -14.32
CA PRO A 88 -7.29 -13.46 -13.03
C PRO A 88 -7.63 -14.41 -11.88
N VAL A 89 -6.83 -14.33 -10.82
CA VAL A 89 -7.00 -15.03 -9.53
C VAL A 89 -7.60 -14.08 -8.51
N ALA A 90 -7.03 -12.87 -8.41
CA ALA A 90 -7.49 -11.80 -7.55
C ALA A 90 -6.98 -10.44 -8.06
N THR A 91 -7.53 -9.37 -7.51
CA THR A 91 -6.99 -8.01 -7.67
C THR A 91 -6.50 -7.52 -6.33
N ILE A 92 -5.21 -7.26 -6.22
CA ILE A 92 -4.57 -6.70 -5.03
C ILE A 92 -4.82 -5.20 -5.03
N ILE A 93 -5.26 -4.68 -3.88
CA ILE A 93 -5.66 -3.27 -3.74
C ILE A 93 -4.99 -2.73 -2.49
N ALA A 94 -4.17 -1.71 -2.65
CA ALA A 94 -3.67 -0.88 -1.58
C ALA A 94 -3.94 0.59 -1.89
N HIS A 95 -4.09 1.37 -0.83
CA HIS A 95 -4.32 2.80 -0.87
C HIS A 95 -3.16 3.49 -0.15
N ASP A 96 -2.76 4.65 -0.63
CA ASP A 96 -1.83 5.53 0.05
C ASP A 96 -2.50 6.89 0.20
N ASP A 97 -2.43 7.47 1.38
CA ASP A 97 -3.17 8.70 1.70
C ASP A 97 -2.40 9.96 1.24
N ASP A 98 -1.12 9.82 0.86
CA ASP A 98 -0.26 10.86 0.30
C ASP A 98 -0.64 11.22 -1.15
N THR A 99 -0.02 12.27 -1.71
CA THR A 99 -0.34 12.75 -3.07
C THR A 99 0.82 12.56 -4.07
N GLY A 100 0.49 12.60 -5.37
CA GLY A 100 1.50 12.51 -6.42
C GLY A 100 2.30 11.20 -6.38
N GLN A 101 3.63 11.28 -6.35
CA GLN A 101 4.49 10.09 -6.28
C GLN A 101 4.47 9.40 -4.91
N ASN A 102 4.26 10.16 -3.85
CA ASN A 102 4.15 9.66 -2.48
C ASN A 102 2.86 8.82 -2.31
N GLY A 103 1.79 9.18 -3.01
CA GLY A 103 0.56 8.38 -3.06
C GLY A 103 0.52 7.27 -4.14
N ASN A 104 1.52 7.17 -5.02
CA ASN A 104 1.45 6.30 -6.20
C ASN A 104 1.92 4.87 -5.89
N VAL A 105 0.97 3.98 -5.63
CA VAL A 105 1.25 2.60 -5.23
C VAL A 105 1.62 1.69 -6.40
N THR A 106 2.68 0.89 -6.21
CA THR A 106 3.03 -0.24 -7.06
C THR A 106 3.08 -1.54 -6.28
N TYR A 107 2.89 -2.67 -6.97
CA TYR A 107 2.79 -4.00 -6.37
C TYR A 107 3.90 -4.92 -6.81
N ARG A 108 4.33 -5.81 -5.89
CA ARG A 108 5.32 -6.84 -6.19
C ARG A 108 5.02 -8.16 -5.48
N LEU A 109 5.17 -9.25 -6.21
CA LEU A 109 5.13 -10.59 -5.64
C LEU A 109 6.50 -10.92 -5.03
N LEU A 110 6.53 -11.15 -3.71
CA LEU A 110 7.75 -11.50 -2.99
C LEU A 110 8.01 -12.99 -3.10
N ARG A 111 9.22 -13.33 -3.54
CA ARG A 111 9.68 -14.70 -3.68
C ARG A 111 10.27 -15.21 -2.37
N SER A 112 10.01 -16.47 -2.05
CA SER A 112 10.73 -17.15 -0.98
C SER A 112 12.18 -17.37 -1.42
N ARG A 113 13.16 -17.02 -0.57
CA ARG A 113 14.56 -17.34 -0.86
C ARG A 113 14.67 -18.86 -0.80
N ALA A 114 14.80 -19.52 -1.94
CA ALA A 114 15.19 -20.93 -1.95
C ALA A 114 16.48 -21.06 -1.14
N ALA A 115 16.52 -21.98 -0.18
CA ALA A 115 17.78 -22.36 0.45
C ALA A 115 18.75 -22.77 -0.68
N PRO A 116 20.03 -22.36 -0.64
CA PRO A 116 20.98 -22.82 -1.65
C PRO A 116 20.95 -24.35 -1.66
N ALA A 117 20.66 -24.92 -2.83
CA ALA A 117 20.62 -26.35 -3.02
C ALA A 117 21.93 -26.93 -2.48
N SER A 118 21.85 -27.76 -1.45
CA SER A 118 22.97 -28.57 -1.01
C SER A 118 23.44 -29.37 -2.21
N SER A 119 24.62 -29.03 -2.72
CA SER A 119 25.24 -29.71 -3.86
C SER A 119 25.57 -31.15 -3.47
N SER A 120 24.67 -32.09 -3.75
CA SER A 120 24.98 -33.50 -3.74
C SER A 120 24.14 -34.24 -4.79
N GLY A 121 24.79 -34.55 -5.92
CA GLY A 121 24.45 -35.70 -6.76
C GLY A 121 23.29 -35.54 -7.75
N SER A 122 23.63 -35.66 -9.03
CA SER A 122 22.73 -35.79 -10.18
C SER A 122 21.66 -36.89 -10.02
N ALA A 123 20.40 -36.53 -10.24
CA ALA A 123 19.39 -37.41 -10.82
C ALA A 123 18.55 -36.59 -11.82
N ALA A 124 18.49 -37.07 -13.05
CA ALA A 124 17.63 -36.53 -14.11
C ALA A 124 16.16 -36.53 -13.64
N GLY A 125 15.48 -35.39 -13.80
CA GLY A 125 14.03 -35.26 -13.57
C GLY A 125 13.59 -34.58 -12.26
N ALA A 126 14.50 -34.06 -11.44
CA ALA A 126 14.11 -33.28 -10.26
C ALA A 126 13.63 -31.88 -10.70
N GLU A 127 12.32 -31.68 -10.81
CA GLU A 127 11.73 -30.34 -10.78
C GLU A 127 12.26 -29.65 -9.52
N THR A 128 13.20 -28.71 -9.69
CA THR A 128 13.64 -27.79 -8.63
C THR A 128 12.39 -27.30 -7.89
N PRO A 129 12.37 -27.22 -6.54
CA PRO A 129 11.20 -26.75 -5.82
C PRO A 129 10.86 -25.34 -6.30
N THR A 130 9.95 -25.26 -7.25
CA THR A 130 9.54 -24.00 -7.84
C THR A 130 8.84 -23.22 -6.74
N ASP A 131 9.28 -21.99 -6.51
CA ASP A 131 8.63 -21.12 -5.54
C ASP A 131 7.14 -21.04 -5.92
N PHE A 132 6.23 -21.09 -4.95
CA PHE A 132 4.81 -21.05 -5.26
C PHE A 132 4.43 -19.74 -5.97
N ALA A 133 5.19 -18.67 -5.71
CA ALA A 133 5.10 -17.41 -6.44
C ALA A 133 5.32 -17.57 -7.97
N ASP A 134 6.06 -18.58 -8.44
CA ASP A 134 6.30 -18.81 -9.88
C ASP A 134 5.05 -19.23 -10.66
N TYR A 135 4.01 -19.69 -9.96
CA TYR A 135 2.72 -19.99 -10.59
C TYR A 135 1.93 -18.74 -10.95
N PHE A 136 2.35 -17.56 -10.50
CA PHE A 136 1.58 -16.33 -10.64
C PHE A 136 2.39 -15.22 -11.30
N ASN A 137 1.67 -14.28 -11.88
CA ASN A 137 2.18 -12.98 -12.26
C ASN A 137 1.38 -11.91 -11.53
N LEU A 138 2.03 -10.90 -10.97
CA LEU A 138 1.36 -9.75 -10.38
C LEU A 138 1.69 -8.52 -11.22
N GLU A 139 0.67 -7.93 -11.82
CA GLU A 139 0.81 -6.69 -12.59
C GLU A 139 1.13 -5.52 -11.64
N PRO A 140 2.28 -4.83 -11.79
CA PRO A 140 2.74 -3.87 -10.79
C PRO A 140 1.88 -2.61 -10.62
N LEU A 141 1.12 -2.22 -11.65
CA LEU A 141 0.34 -0.98 -11.64
C LEU A 141 -1.15 -1.22 -11.35
N THR A 142 -1.68 -2.38 -11.73
CA THR A 142 -3.11 -2.69 -11.64
C THR A 142 -3.42 -3.59 -10.45
N GLY A 143 -2.41 -4.24 -9.87
CA GLY A 143 -2.58 -5.23 -8.81
C GLY A 143 -3.22 -6.54 -9.28
N ARG A 144 -3.41 -6.76 -10.59
CA ARG A 144 -3.99 -8.01 -11.10
C ARG A 144 -3.04 -9.19 -10.87
N LEU A 145 -3.48 -10.12 -10.04
CA LEU A 145 -2.79 -11.40 -9.84
C LEU A 145 -3.35 -12.41 -10.84
N LEU A 146 -2.52 -12.81 -11.80
CA LEU A 146 -2.86 -13.74 -12.87
C LEU A 146 -2.20 -15.09 -12.64
N LEU A 147 -2.87 -16.17 -13.05
CA LEU A 147 -2.25 -17.49 -13.07
C LEU A 147 -1.30 -17.58 -14.26
N ARG A 148 -0.01 -17.88 -14.05
CA ARG A 148 1.01 -17.96 -15.09
C ARG A 148 1.14 -19.36 -15.69
N ARG A 149 0.90 -20.40 -14.89
CA ARG A 149 0.96 -21.80 -15.31
C ARG A 149 -0.05 -22.64 -14.53
N ARG A 150 -0.41 -23.80 -15.07
CA ARG A 150 -1.39 -24.70 -14.44
C ARG A 150 -0.95 -25.09 -13.02
N LEU A 151 -1.92 -25.27 -12.13
CA LEU A 151 -1.70 -25.78 -10.77
C LEU A 151 -1.69 -27.32 -10.71
N GLN A 152 -1.82 -27.98 -11.86
CA GLN A 152 -1.72 -29.43 -11.96
C GLN A 152 -0.34 -29.89 -11.47
N GLY A 153 -0.31 -30.79 -10.49
CA GLY A 153 0.93 -31.24 -9.83
C GLY A 153 1.29 -30.49 -8.54
N VAL A 154 0.52 -29.46 -8.14
CA VAL A 154 0.67 -28.86 -6.80
C VAL A 154 0.35 -29.94 -5.76
N PRO A 155 1.28 -30.27 -4.83
CA PRO A 155 1.04 -31.27 -3.81
C PRO A 155 -0.23 -31.01 -3.00
N ALA A 156 -0.96 -32.05 -2.60
CA ALA A 156 -2.18 -31.88 -1.80
C ALA A 156 -1.94 -31.10 -0.48
N ALA A 157 -0.76 -31.29 0.13
CA ALA A 157 -0.31 -30.52 1.30
C ALA A 157 -0.15 -29.01 1.03
N ASP A 158 0.17 -28.65 -0.21
CA ASP A 158 0.31 -27.28 -0.70
C ASP A 158 -1.03 -26.72 -1.26
N GLY A 159 -2.00 -27.59 -1.54
CA GLY A 159 -3.37 -27.22 -1.85
C GLY A 159 -4.25 -27.16 -0.59
N CYS A 160 -5.57 -27.01 -0.81
CA CYS A 160 -6.58 -27.28 0.23
C CYS A 160 -7.37 -28.57 -0.05
N LEU A 161 -7.06 -29.22 -1.19
CA LEU A 161 -7.49 -30.58 -1.51
C LEU A 161 -6.95 -31.57 -0.49
N GLY A 162 -7.81 -32.48 0.00
CA GLY A 162 -7.41 -33.51 0.96
C GLY A 162 -7.07 -32.99 2.36
N GLY A 163 -7.49 -31.77 2.72
CA GLY A 163 -7.24 -31.17 4.04
C GLY A 163 -5.93 -30.39 4.18
N GLY A 164 -5.27 -30.06 3.06
CA GLY A 164 -4.08 -29.22 3.05
C GLY A 164 -4.34 -27.79 3.54
N SER A 165 -3.29 -27.10 3.98
CA SER A 165 -3.41 -25.75 4.52
C SER A 165 -3.46 -24.65 3.45
N GLY A 166 -3.25 -24.98 2.18
CA GLY A 166 -3.00 -24.00 1.12
C GLY A 166 -1.64 -23.32 1.24
N ARG A 167 -1.30 -22.47 0.28
CA ARG A 167 0.01 -21.79 0.21
C ARG A 167 -0.12 -20.29 0.34
N LEU A 168 0.83 -19.70 1.05
CA LEU A 168 0.89 -18.26 1.28
C LEU A 168 1.72 -17.59 0.17
N LEU A 169 1.10 -16.64 -0.52
CA LEU A 169 1.79 -15.65 -1.33
C LEU A 169 2.09 -14.43 -0.48
N ARG A 170 3.31 -13.90 -0.56
CA ARG A 170 3.71 -12.63 0.06
C ARG A 170 3.65 -11.53 -0.99
N LEU A 171 2.91 -10.47 -0.69
CA LEU A 171 2.66 -9.36 -1.60
C LEU A 171 3.21 -8.09 -0.94
N GLU A 172 3.93 -7.28 -1.70
CA GLU A 172 4.44 -5.97 -1.29
C GLU A 172 3.69 -4.88 -2.06
N ALA A 173 3.28 -3.84 -1.34
CA ALA A 173 2.83 -2.57 -1.90
C ALA A 173 3.83 -1.50 -1.49
N SER A 174 4.22 -0.63 -2.43
CA SER A 174 5.18 0.45 -2.19
C SER A 174 4.80 1.70 -2.99
N ASP A 175 4.85 2.86 -2.34
CA ASP A 175 4.77 4.14 -3.05
C ASP A 175 6.03 4.43 -3.88
N GLN A 176 6.01 5.53 -4.64
CA GLN A 176 7.15 6.03 -5.43
C GLN A 176 7.85 7.24 -4.78
N GLY A 177 7.53 7.57 -3.53
CA GLY A 177 8.16 8.65 -2.80
C GLY A 177 9.62 8.33 -2.42
N GLN A 178 10.31 9.32 -1.84
CA GLN A 178 11.70 9.19 -1.41
C GLN A 178 11.85 9.65 0.06
N PRO A 179 12.19 8.75 1.01
CA PRO A 179 12.35 7.30 0.82
C PRO A 179 11.00 6.63 0.51
N SER A 180 11.01 5.55 -0.27
CA SER A 180 9.78 4.78 -0.55
C SER A 180 9.32 4.03 0.69
N LEU A 181 8.05 4.19 1.07
CA LEU A 181 7.41 3.45 2.14
C LEU A 181 6.74 2.19 1.59
N LYS A 182 6.69 1.15 2.42
CA LYS A 182 6.32 -0.20 1.97
C LYS A 182 5.49 -0.94 3.00
N ARG A 183 4.60 -1.80 2.52
CA ARG A 183 3.83 -2.73 3.34
C ARG A 183 3.83 -4.10 2.70
N VAL A 184 3.82 -5.14 3.55
CA VAL A 184 3.75 -6.53 3.10
C VAL A 184 2.52 -7.18 3.69
N THR A 185 1.81 -7.97 2.88
CA THR A 185 0.67 -8.79 3.31
C THR A 185 0.82 -10.22 2.81
N GLN A 186 -0.08 -11.09 3.27
CA GLN A 186 -0.16 -12.48 2.86
C GLN A 186 -1.53 -12.80 2.27
N LEU A 187 -1.53 -13.55 1.17
CA LEU A 187 -2.72 -14.14 0.56
C LEU A 187 -2.60 -15.66 0.59
N ARG A 188 -3.57 -16.35 1.20
CA ARG A 188 -3.64 -17.81 1.15
C ARG A 188 -4.35 -18.24 -0.13
N ILE A 189 -3.67 -19.03 -0.94
CA ILE A 189 -4.27 -19.65 -2.13
C ILE A 189 -4.57 -21.11 -1.81
N CYS A 190 -5.83 -21.48 -2.04
CA CYS A 190 -6.32 -22.84 -1.95
C CYS A 190 -6.63 -23.35 -3.36
N ALA A 191 -5.81 -24.27 -3.87
CA ALA A 191 -6.19 -25.07 -5.03
C ALA A 191 -7.32 -26.04 -4.61
N VAL A 192 -8.42 -26.04 -5.36
CA VAL A 192 -9.59 -26.90 -5.17
C VAL A 192 -9.98 -27.56 -6.49
N ASN A 193 -10.74 -28.65 -6.41
CA ASN A 193 -11.41 -29.23 -7.58
C ASN A 193 -12.74 -28.51 -7.76
N ASP A 194 -13.22 -28.45 -9.00
CA ASP A 194 -14.57 -27.96 -9.33
C ASP A 194 -15.66 -28.87 -8.73
#